data_AF-A0AAD6V7R3-F1
#
_entry.id   AF-A0AAD6V7R3-F1
#
_cell.length_a   1.000
_cell.length_b   1.000
_cell.length_c   1.000
_cell.angle_alpha   90.00
_cell.angle_beta   90.00
_cell.angle_gamma   90.00
#
_symmetry.space_group_name_H-M   'P 1'
#
loop_
_entity.id
_entity.type
_entity.pdbx_description
1 polymer ?
#
loop_
_entity_poly.entity_id
_entity_poly.type
_entity_poly.pdbx_seq_one_letter_code
_entity_poly.pdbx_strand_id
1 'polypeptide(L)' 'VYPDLTLPNEIVPRIFVDCLPSHGRVRPSCGTAPLMFTRICRHWRNIALATYKLWSSVLT' A
#
# COMPACT_ATOMS: atom_id res chain seq x y z
N VAL A 1 -17.04 12.67 11.59
CA VAL A 1 -15.82 13.02 10.82
C VAL A 1 -14.96 11.78 10.81
N TYR A 2 -14.72 11.16 9.65
CA TYR A 2 -13.98 9.89 9.57
C TYR A 2 -12.46 10.18 9.55
N PRO A 3 -11.69 9.84 10.61
CA PRO A 3 -10.27 10.17 10.72
C PRO A 3 -9.39 9.39 9.72
N ASP A 4 -9.92 8.31 9.14
CA ASP A 4 -9.22 7.51 8.12
C ASP A 4 -8.96 8.27 6.80
N LEU A 5 -9.68 9.38 6.57
CA LEU A 5 -9.57 10.23 5.38
C LEU A 5 -8.65 11.45 5.57
N THR A 6 -8.16 11.70 6.79
CA THR A 6 -7.28 12.83 7.09
C THR A 6 -5.79 12.50 6.99
N LEU A 7 -5.42 11.26 6.67
CA LEU A 7 -4.01 10.94 6.45
C LEU A 7 -3.47 11.68 5.22
N PRO A 8 -2.36 12.43 5.35
CA PRO A 8 -1.74 13.08 4.21
C PRO A 8 -1.28 12.06 3.15
N ASN A 9 -1.48 12.41 1.88
CA ASN A 9 -1.06 11.61 0.71
C ASN A 9 0.42 11.19 0.73
N GLU A 10 1.27 11.92 1.45
CA GLU A 10 2.71 11.66 1.53
C GLU A 10 3.08 10.59 2.58
N ILE A 11 2.24 10.43 3.62
CA ILE A 11 2.53 9.51 4.74
C ILE A 11 1.99 8.11 4.43
N VAL A 12 0.81 8.02 3.81
CA VAL A 12 0.20 6.77 3.36
C VAL A 12 1.16 5.85 2.56
N PRO A 13 1.85 6.31 1.51
CA PRO A 13 2.75 5.45 0.75
C PRO A 13 3.97 5.02 1.55
N ARG A 14 4.40 5.82 2.54
CA ARG A 14 5.52 5.49 3.43
C ARG A 14 5.14 4.37 4.39
N ILE A 15 3.95 4.45 5.00
CA ILE A 15 3.37 3.36 5.80
C ILE A 15 3.27 2.09 4.97
N PHE A 16 2.80 2.19 3.72
CA PHE A 16 2.68 1.02 2.86
C PHE A 16 4.02 0.32 2.62
N VAL A 17 5.08 1.11 2.37
CA VAL A 17 6.43 0.60 2.15
C VAL A 17 7.00 -0.01 3.44
N ASP A 18 6.76 0.61 4.59
CA ASP A 18 7.20 0.06 5.90
C ASP A 18 6.42 -1.22 6.28
N CYS A 19 5.19 -1.38 5.80
CA CYS A 19 4.41 -2.62 5.95
C CYS A 19 4.84 -3.73 4.97
N LEU A 20 5.76 -3.49 4.04
CA LEU A 20 6.26 -4.55 3.18
C LEU A 20 7.15 -5.50 3.99
N PRO A 21 7.03 -6.83 3.79
CA PRO A 21 7.96 -7.77 4.38
C PRO A 21 9.38 -7.49 3.89
N SER A 22 10.31 -7.37 4.84
CA SER A 22 11.74 -7.14 4.59
C SER A 22 12.44 -8.25 3.79
N HIS A 23 11.78 -9.40 3.62
CA HIS A 23 12.32 -10.55 2.88
C HIS A 23 12.11 -10.48 1.35
N GLY A 24 11.66 -9.33 0.82
CA GLY A 24 11.71 -8.98 -0.61
C GLY A 24 10.73 -9.72 -1.52
N ARG A 25 10.20 -10.87 -1.12
CA ARG A 25 9.20 -11.64 -1.86
C ARG A 25 7.84 -11.50 -1.22
N VAL A 26 7.04 -10.60 -1.78
CA VAL A 26 5.65 -10.46 -1.36
C VAL A 26 4.78 -11.27 -2.30
N ARG A 27 4.25 -12.41 -1.83
CA ARG A 27 3.27 -13.15 -2.61
C ARG A 27 2.02 -12.28 -2.78
N PRO A 28 1.59 -11.99 -4.03
CA PRO A 28 0.36 -11.25 -4.24
C PRO A 28 -0.81 -12.08 -3.73
N SER A 29 -1.34 -11.68 -2.58
CA SER A 29 -2.54 -12.24 -1.99
C SER A 29 -3.49 -11.10 -1.67
N CYS A 30 -4.78 -11.37 -1.74
CA CYS A 30 -5.80 -10.43 -1.27
C CYS A 30 -5.57 -10.02 0.20
N GLY A 31 -4.85 -10.86 0.96
CA GLY A 31 -4.52 -10.66 2.36
C GLY A 31 -3.15 -10.03 2.63
N THR A 32 -2.40 -9.62 1.60
CA THR A 32 -1.05 -9.07 1.79
C THR A 32 -0.97 -7.66 1.18
N ALA A 33 -0.16 -6.79 1.78
CA ALA A 33 0.27 -5.57 1.11
C ALA A 33 0.92 -5.91 -0.25
N PRO A 34 0.78 -5.07 -1.29
CA PRO A 34 0.01 -3.83 -1.36
C PRO A 34 -1.48 -4.04 -1.70
N LEU A 35 -1.90 -5.25 -2.06
CA LEU A 35 -3.25 -5.55 -2.52
C LEU A 35 -4.32 -5.29 -1.45
N MET A 36 -4.04 -5.55 -0.18
CA MET A 36 -4.94 -5.17 0.92
C MET A 36 -5.24 -3.66 0.94
N PHE A 37 -4.23 -2.80 0.73
CA PHE A 37 -4.42 -1.35 0.77
C PHE A 37 -5.30 -0.83 -0.37
N THR A 38 -5.27 -1.49 -1.53
CA THR A 38 -6.12 -1.15 -2.67
C THR A 38 -7.62 -1.42 -2.45
N ARG A 39 -7.97 -2.14 -1.37
CA ARG A 39 -9.35 -2.55 -1.06
C ARG A 39 -10.00 -1.75 0.07
N ILE A 40 -9.23 -0.93 0.80
CA ILE A 40 -9.72 -0.15 1.94
C ILE A 40 -10.63 1.00 1.47
N CYS A 41 -10.11 1.88 0.60
CA CYS A 41 -10.89 2.97 0.02
C CYS A 41 -10.32 3.42 -1.32
N ARG A 42 -11.09 4.19 -2.11
CA ARG A 42 -10.67 4.68 -3.43
C ARG A 42 -9.41 5.56 -3.36
N HIS A 43 -9.26 6.32 -2.27
CA HIS A 43 -8.11 7.19 -2.05
C HIS A 43 -6.82 6.38 -1.86
N TRP A 44 -6.84 5.39 -0.96
CA TRP A 44 -5.71 4.51 -0.70
C TRP A 44 -5.35 3.67 -1.92
N ARG A 45 -6.35 3.25 -2.71
CA ARG A 45 -6.14 2.59 -4.00
C ARG A 45 -5.36 3.46 -4.98
N ASN A 46 -5.73 4.74 -5.12
CA ASN A 46 -5.00 5.65 -6.00
C ASN A 46 -3.55 5.85 -5.54
N ILE A 47 -3.32 6.02 -4.23
CA ILE A 47 -1.98 6.16 -3.66
C ILE A 47 -1.14 4.89 -3.87
N ALA A 48 -1.72 3.72 -3.57
CA ALA A 48 -1.05 2.43 -3.73
C ALA A 48 -0.68 2.19 -5.21
N LEU A 49 -1.56 2.50 -6.15
CA LEU A 49 -1.28 2.40 -7.59
C LEU A 49 -0.23 3.42 -8.07
N ALA A 50 -0.23 4.63 -7.51
CA ALA A 50 0.77 5.66 -7.83
C ALA A 50 2.16 5.35 -7.24
N THR A 51 2.25 4.50 -6.22
CA THR A 51 3.49 4.21 -5.51
C THR A 51 4.21 3.00 -6.12
N TYR A 52 5.03 3.25 -7.15
CA TYR A 52 5.79 2.20 -7.85
C TYR A 52 6.63 1.30 -6.92
N LYS A 53 7.21 1.86 -5.85
CA LYS A 53 8.03 1.13 -4.85
C LYS A 53 7.28 -0.02 -4.15
N LEU A 54 5.95 0.02 -4.10
CA LEU A 54 5.16 -1.07 -3.55
C LEU A 54 5.04 -2.26 -4.50
N TRP A 55 5.03 -1.99 -5.79
CA TRP A 55 4.87 -3.01 -6.82
C TRP A 55 6.20 -3.64 -7.19
N SER A 56 7.32 -2.93 -7.02
CA SER A 56 8.66 -3.49 -7.23
C SER A 56 8.97 -4.69 -6.34
N SER A 57 8.44 -4.73 -5.10
CA SER A 57 8.59 -5.88 -4.19
C SER A 57 7.62 -7.04 -4.45
N VAL A 58 6.64 -6.85 -5.33
CA VAL A 58 5.68 -7.91 -5.73
C VAL A 58 6.12 -8.55 -7.05
N LEU A 59 6.76 -7.78 -7.93
CA LEU A 59 7.23 -8.22 -9.25
C LEU A 59 8.59 -8.94 -9.23
N THR A 60 9.32 -8.93 -8.11
CA THR A 60 10.64 -9.58 -7.95
C THR A 60 10.55 -10.86 -7.13
#